data_AF-A0A9D1MH95-F1
#
_entry.id   AF-A0A9D1MH95-F1
#
_cell.length_a   1.000
_cell.length_b   1.000
_cell.length_c   1.000
_cell.angle_alpha   90.00
_cell.angle_beta   90.00
_cell.angle_gamma   90.00
#
_symmetry.space_group_name_H-M   'P 1'
#
loop_
_entity.id
_entity.type
_entity.pdbx_description
1 polymer ?
#
loop_
_entity_poly.entity_id
_entity_poly.type
_entity_poly.pdbx_seq_one_letter_code
_entity_poly.pdbx_strand_id
1 'polypeptide(L)'
;FTAEYGGAVIPFRSQDYRERAAKFASDDWIFGNDPPCSLELPLRINGENIELQLQIHGGIVSSVNFYGDFIDASLPDKLRPVIIGKKASELTDLSVQNLFVKF
;
A
#
# COMPACT_ATOMS: atom_id res chain seq x y z
N PHE A 1 -2.01 -36.74 -8.84
CA PHE A 1 -3.12 -37.31 -8.05
C PHE A 1 -4.39 -36.97 -8.80
N THR A 2 -5.09 -37.94 -9.38
CA THR A 2 -6.35 -37.73 -10.12
C THR A 2 -7.51 -38.00 -9.17
N ALA A 3 -8.31 -36.98 -8.88
CA ALA A 3 -9.58 -37.16 -8.19
C ALA A 3 -10.69 -37.26 -9.23
N GLU A 4 -11.48 -38.32 -9.19
CA GLU A 4 -12.65 -38.48 -10.04
C GLU A 4 -13.86 -37.82 -9.37
N TYR A 5 -14.47 -36.86 -10.07
CA TYR A 5 -15.79 -36.32 -9.74
C TYR A 5 -16.66 -36.49 -11.00
N GLY A 6 -17.74 -37.27 -10.90
CA GLY A 6 -18.74 -37.36 -11.97
C GLY A 6 -18.27 -37.98 -13.29
N GLY A 7 -17.29 -38.89 -13.28
CA GLY A 7 -16.86 -39.63 -14.47
C GLY A 7 -16.00 -38.84 -15.47
N ALA A 8 -15.65 -37.59 -15.15
CA ALA A 8 -14.67 -36.82 -15.91
C ALA A 8 -13.30 -36.90 -15.23
N VAL A 9 -12.30 -37.42 -15.96
CA VAL A 9 -10.90 -37.36 -15.52
C VAL A 9 -10.40 -35.94 -15.71
N ILE A 10 -10.40 -35.14 -14.63
CA ILE A 10 -9.80 -33.80 -14.66
C ILE A 10 -8.29 -33.98 -14.43
N PRO A 11 -7.42 -33.66 -15.41
CA PRO A 11 -5.99 -33.73 -15.18
C PRO A 11 -5.62 -32.71 -14.10
N PHE A 12 -5.04 -33.19 -13.00
CA PHE A 12 -4.46 -32.34 -11.95
C PHE A 12 -3.25 -31.59 -12.54
N ARG A 13 -3.50 -30.44 -13.17
CA ARG A 13 -2.44 -29.54 -13.64
C ARG A 13 -1.93 -28.75 -12.46
N SER A 14 -0.82 -29.21 -11.89
CA SER A 14 -0.07 -28.51 -10.84
C SER A 14 0.29 -27.07 -11.21
N GLN A 15 0.40 -26.77 -12.50
CA GLN A 15 0.68 -25.44 -13.05
C GLN A 15 -0.45 -24.44 -12.75
N ASP A 16 -1.71 -24.80 -13.02
CA ASP A 16 -2.88 -23.93 -12.79
C ASP A 16 -3.02 -23.54 -11.30
N TYR A 17 -2.70 -24.47 -10.39
CA TYR A 17 -2.71 -24.19 -8.95
C TYR A 17 -1.62 -23.20 -8.53
N ARG A 18 -0.42 -23.31 -9.13
CA ARG A 18 0.68 -22.37 -8.86
C ARG A 18 0.37 -20.97 -9.35
N GLU A 19 -0.23 -20.86 -10.53
CA GLU A 19 -0.64 -19.57 -11.10
C GLU A 19 -1.76 -18.91 -10.29
N ARG A 20 -2.76 -19.71 -9.86
CA ARG A 20 -3.82 -19.22 -8.97
C ARG A 20 -3.28 -18.80 -7.60
N ALA A 21 -2.37 -19.58 -7.01
CA ALA A 21 -1.75 -19.25 -5.74
C ALA A 21 -0.93 -17.95 -5.85
N ALA A 22 -0.16 -17.78 -6.93
CA ALA A 22 0.58 -16.55 -7.19
C ALA A 22 -0.34 -15.34 -7.36
N LYS A 23 -1.47 -15.49 -8.06
CA LYS A 23 -2.48 -14.42 -8.17
C LYS A 23 -3.09 -14.06 -6.82
N PHE A 24 -3.52 -15.04 -6.03
CA PHE A 24 -4.14 -14.80 -4.73
C PHE A 24 -3.17 -14.25 -3.68
N ALA A 25 -1.87 -14.48 -3.87
CA ALA A 25 -0.82 -13.90 -3.04
C ALA A 25 -0.34 -12.51 -3.53
N SER A 26 -0.87 -12.00 -4.65
CA SER A 26 -0.45 -10.70 -5.19
C SER A 26 -1.18 -9.54 -4.50
N ASP A 27 -0.48 -8.43 -4.31
CA ASP A 27 -1.06 -7.20 -3.74
C ASP A 27 -2.25 -6.67 -4.54
N ASP A 28 -2.23 -6.83 -5.87
CA ASP A 28 -3.34 -6.44 -6.74
C ASP A 28 -4.62 -7.22 -6.43
N TRP A 29 -4.49 -8.47 -5.97
CA TRP A 29 -5.63 -9.27 -5.53
C TRP A 29 -6.03 -8.96 -4.09
N ILE A 30 -5.04 -8.77 -3.21
CA ILE A 30 -5.26 -8.56 -1.78
C ILE A 30 -5.85 -7.17 -1.51
N PHE A 31 -5.31 -6.14 -2.16
CA PHE A 31 -5.64 -4.72 -1.91
C PHE A 31 -6.17 -3.99 -3.14
N GLY A 32 -5.93 -4.49 -4.36
CA GLY A 32 -6.36 -3.81 -5.59
C GLY A 32 -7.87 -3.69 -5.76
N ASN A 33 -8.65 -4.50 -5.01
CA ASN A 33 -10.11 -4.41 -4.96
C ASN A 33 -10.64 -3.76 -3.67
N ASP A 34 -9.76 -3.19 -2.85
CA ASP A 34 -10.17 -2.49 -1.64
C ASP A 34 -10.95 -1.22 -2.01
N PRO A 35 -12.08 -0.94 -1.33
CA PRO A 35 -12.82 0.28 -1.54
C PRO A 35 -11.94 1.49 -1.17
N PRO A 36 -12.20 2.67 -1.78
CA PRO A 36 -11.50 3.89 -1.40
C PRO A 36 -11.57 4.13 0.11
N CYS A 37 -10.43 4.32 0.74
CA CYS A 37 -10.34 4.52 2.18
C CYS A 37 -9.40 5.67 2.54
N SER A 38 -9.63 6.24 3.72
CA SER A 38 -8.79 7.29 4.29
C SER A 38 -7.99 6.70 5.44
N LEU A 39 -6.68 6.92 5.45
CA LEU A 39 -5.79 6.53 6.54
C LEU A 39 -5.16 7.77 7.15
N GLU A 40 -5.21 7.87 8.48
CA GLU A 40 -4.55 8.94 9.24
C GLU A 40 -3.28 8.37 9.87
N LEU A 41 -2.16 9.03 9.62
CA LEU A 41 -0.85 8.62 10.10
C LEU A 41 -0.19 9.79 10.83
N PRO A 42 -0.17 9.78 12.18
CA PRO A 42 0.59 10.74 12.96
C PRO A 42 2.07 10.39 12.86
N LEU A 43 2.90 11.40 12.64
CA LEU A 43 4.31 11.29 12.35
C LEU A 43 5.07 12.37 13.10
N ARG A 44 6.28 12.05 13.52
CA ARG A 44 7.19 13.03 14.12
C ARG A 44 8.47 13.13 13.33
N ILE A 45 8.75 14.30 12.76
CA ILE A 45 9.94 14.55 11.94
C ILE A 45 10.72 15.69 12.57
N ASN A 46 12.01 15.49 12.84
CA ASN A 46 12.89 16.52 13.40
C ASN A 46 12.35 17.22 14.65
N GLY A 47 11.48 16.54 15.41
CA GLY A 47 10.82 17.06 16.62
C GLY A 47 9.46 17.72 16.38
N GLU A 48 9.08 18.00 15.13
CA GLU A 48 7.80 18.58 14.70
C GLU A 48 6.73 17.49 14.54
N ASN A 49 5.48 17.80 14.87
CA ASN A 49 4.36 16.87 14.74
C ASN A 49 3.65 17.13 13.40
N ILE A 50 3.58 16.09 12.58
CA ILE A 50 2.92 16.13 11.29
C ILE A 50 1.93 14.99 11.23
N GLU A 51 0.72 15.29 10.81
CA GLU A 51 -0.35 14.32 10.63
C GLU A 51 -0.67 14.22 9.14
N LEU A 52 -0.57 13.01 8.62
CA LEU A 52 -0.80 12.71 7.22
C LEU A 52 -2.17 12.07 7.07
N GLN A 53 -3.02 12.64 6.24
CA GLN A 53 -4.26 12.00 5.82
C GLN A 53 -4.09 11.51 4.38
N LEU A 54 -4.07 10.20 4.21
CA LEU A 54 -3.85 9.51 2.95
C LEU A 54 -5.19 9.03 2.38
N GLN A 55 -5.47 9.37 1.12
CA GLN A 55 -6.55 8.73 0.37
C GLN A 55 -5.96 7.56 -0.42
N ILE A 56 -6.52 6.37 -0.24
CA ILE A 56 -6.02 5.13 -0.82
C ILE A 56 -7.07 4.55 -1.76
N HIS A 57 -6.67 4.20 -2.97
CA HIS A 57 -7.51 3.55 -3.97
C HIS A 57 -6.77 2.33 -4.51
N GLY A 58 -7.35 1.13 -4.36
CA GLY A 58 -6.72 -0.11 -4.82
C GLY A 58 -5.35 -0.36 -4.15
N GLY A 59 -5.22 -0.03 -2.86
CA GLY A 59 -3.96 -0.17 -2.12
C GLY A 59 -2.88 0.88 -2.44
N ILE A 60 -3.14 1.82 -3.35
CA ILE A 60 -2.20 2.88 -3.76
C ILE A 60 -2.66 4.23 -3.23
N VAL A 61 -1.74 5.03 -2.71
CA VAL A 61 -2.05 6.41 -2.28
C VAL A 61 -2.34 7.29 -3.49
N SER A 62 -3.59 7.75 -3.59
CA SER A 62 -4.05 8.66 -4.64
C SER A 62 -3.81 10.12 -4.29
N SER A 63 -3.91 10.49 -3.01
CA SER A 63 -3.67 11.84 -2.53
C SER A 63 -3.26 11.85 -1.06
N VAL A 64 -2.63 12.95 -0.62
CA VAL A 64 -2.21 13.17 0.76
C VAL A 64 -2.49 14.62 1.16
N ASN A 65 -3.02 14.78 2.38
CA ASN A 65 -3.13 16.06 3.08
C ASN A 65 -2.20 16.06 4.29
N PHE A 66 -1.62 17.22 4.58
CA PHE A 66 -0.68 17.42 5.67
C PHE A 66 -1.30 18.39 6.67
N TYR A 67 -1.31 17.99 7.93
CA TYR A 67 -1.73 18.78 9.07
C TYR A 67 -0.62 18.78 10.11
N GLY A 68 -0.62 19.73 11.04
CA GLY A 68 0.38 19.77 12.13
C GLY A 68 1.05 21.12 12.29
N ASP A 69 2.07 21.13 13.15
CA ASP A 69 2.79 22.31 13.61
C ASP A 69 4.18 22.45 12.97
N PHE A 70 4.30 22.04 11.71
CA PHE A 70 5.55 22.11 10.97
C PHE A 70 5.96 23.56 10.65
N ILE A 71 7.25 23.87 10.85
CA ILE A 71 7.80 25.21 10.63
C ILE A 71 8.16 25.39 9.16
N ASP A 72 8.63 24.33 8.49
CA ASP A 72 8.96 24.37 7.07
C ASP A 72 7.70 24.25 6.19
N ALA A 73 7.20 25.39 5.72
CA ALA A 73 6.06 25.45 4.80
C ALA A 73 6.30 24.74 3.46
N SER A 74 7.55 24.45 3.08
CA SER A 74 7.89 23.69 1.86
C SER A 74 7.88 22.18 2.06
N LEU A 75 7.72 21.71 3.30
CA LEU A 75 7.73 20.29 3.63
C LEU A 75 6.61 19.50 2.93
N PRO A 76 5.34 19.94 2.91
CA PRO A 76 4.29 19.23 2.18
C PRO A 76 4.60 19.07 0.69
N ASP A 77 5.15 20.10 0.05
CA ASP A 77 5.45 20.09 -1.38
C ASP A 77 6.59 19.12 -1.72
N LYS A 78 7.57 18.98 -0.83
CA LYS A 78 8.64 17.97 -0.96
C LYS A 78 8.12 16.54 -0.76
N LEU A 79 7.14 16.35 0.13
CA LEU A 79 6.65 15.02 0.50
C LEU A 79 5.58 14.45 -0.40
N ARG A 80 4.68 15.30 -0.94
CA ARG A 80 3.64 14.88 -1.88
C ARG A 80 4.16 13.94 -2.98
N PRO A 81 5.21 14.27 -3.75
CA PRO A 81 5.67 13.41 -4.85
C PRO A 81 6.33 12.09 -4.37
N VAL A 82 6.75 12.01 -3.10
CA VAL A 82 7.38 10.81 -2.54
C VAL A 82 6.34 9.82 -2.04
N ILE A 83 5.20 10.32 -1.55
CA ILE A 83 4.12 9.54 -0.96
C ILE A 83 3.08 9.12 -2.01
N ILE A 84 2.70 10.03 -2.92
CA ILE A 84 1.69 9.73 -3.96
C ILE A 84 2.20 8.62 -4.89
N GLY A 85 1.35 7.64 -5.17
CA GLY A 85 1.69 6.50 -6.01
C GLY A 85 2.43 5.36 -5.28
N LYS A 86 2.73 5.52 -3.98
CA LYS A 86 3.23 4.42 -3.15
C LYS A 86 2.09 3.51 -2.70
N LYS A 87 2.44 2.24 -2.45
CA LYS A 87 1.52 1.30 -1.80
C LYS A 87 1.34 1.71 -0.35
N ALA A 88 0.09 1.69 0.13
CA ALA A 88 -0.21 1.98 1.51
C ALA A 88 0.49 1.02 2.49
N SER A 89 0.69 -0.24 2.10
CA SER A 89 1.42 -1.25 2.87
C SER A 89 2.90 -0.92 3.07
N GLU A 90 3.49 -0.08 2.21
CA GLU A 90 4.88 0.36 2.32
C GLU A 90 5.03 1.59 3.23
N LEU A 91 3.93 2.30 3.53
CA LEU A 91 3.93 3.56 4.29
C LEU A 91 3.66 3.29 5.78
N THR A 92 4.71 2.89 6.47
CA THR A 92 4.78 2.87 7.95
C THR A 92 5.43 4.14 8.49
N ASP A 93 5.17 4.51 9.76
CA ASP A 93 5.81 5.63 10.44
C ASP A 93 7.34 5.67 10.22
N LEU A 94 8.01 4.52 10.41
CA LEU A 94 9.45 4.36 10.19
C LEU A 94 9.88 4.52 8.72
N SER A 95 9.12 3.98 7.77
CA SER A 95 9.44 4.14 6.34
C SER A 95 9.34 5.58 5.90
N VAL A 96 8.35 6.30 6.45
CA VAL A 96 8.11 7.69 6.14
C VAL A 96 9.23 8.51 6.77
N GLN A 97 9.56 8.31 8.05
CA GLN A 97 10.75 8.91 8.71
C GLN A 97 12.06 8.71 7.93
N ASN A 98 12.30 7.50 7.40
CA ASN A 98 13.49 7.22 6.60
C ASN A 98 13.55 7.98 5.27
N LEU A 99 12.41 8.39 4.70
CA LEU A 99 12.38 9.27 3.53
C LEU A 99 12.91 10.68 3.87
N PHE A 100 12.83 11.12 5.14
CA PHE A 100 13.31 12.44 5.57
C PHE A 100 14.81 12.50 5.78
N VAL A 101 15.47 11.41 6.18
CA VAL A 101 16.92 11.39 6.43
C VAL A 101 17.74 11.58 5.13
N LYS A 102 17.10 11.44 3.97
CA LYS A 102 17.75 11.59 2.65
C LYS A 102 17.70 13.00 2.07
N PHE A 103 17.01 13.94 2.73
CA PHE A 103 16.92 15.35 2.33
C PHE A 103 17.64 16.23 3.36
#